data_AF-A0A7J6DNC7-F1
#
_entry.id   AF-A0A7J6DNC7-F1
#
_cell.length_a   1.000
_cell.length_b   1.000
_cell.length_c   1.000
_cell.angle_alpha   90.00
_cell.angle_beta   90.00
_cell.angle_gamma   90.00
#
_symmetry.space_group_name_H-M   'P 1'
#
loop_
_entity.id
_entity.type
_entity.pdbx_description
1 polymer ?
#
loop_
_entity_poly.entity_id
_entity_poly.type
_entity_poly.pdbx_seq_one_letter_code
_entity_poly.pdbx_strand_id
1 'polypeptide(L)'
;MELAGAESGNIPKRFSMEMSKDLIPMAVFSESSQGKISMEGKILNKFDMKPHPENLESYRKLCRERTQKYMTKTRKIQVIENDNGARMRPMPGMMGFIVSGPDKKKTPTKGSEMKRTRRDRGEMEEIMFKLFERQPNWTLKQLIQETDQPEILPMMKY
;
A
#
# COMPACT_ATOMS: atom_id res chain seq x y z
N MET A 1 -45.44 -7.73 -17.63
CA MET A 1 -45.84 -6.43 -17.03
C MET A 1 -44.98 -5.36 -17.68
N GLU A 2 -45.56 -4.21 -18.05
CA GLU A 2 -44.87 -3.16 -18.82
C GLU A 2 -44.64 -1.92 -17.95
N LEU A 3 -43.44 -1.33 -18.03
CA LEU A 3 -43.06 -0.09 -17.34
C LEU A 3 -42.65 0.97 -18.36
N ALA A 4 -43.18 2.20 -18.22
CA ALA A 4 -42.86 3.35 -19.06
C ALA A 4 -42.00 4.38 -18.31
N GLY A 5 -40.87 4.81 -18.90
CA GLY A 5 -39.92 5.78 -18.30
C GLY A 5 -40.13 7.24 -18.72
N ALA A 6 -39.79 8.18 -17.81
CA ALA A 6 -39.91 9.64 -17.99
C ALA A 6 -38.90 10.23 -19.01
N GLU A 7 -39.29 11.34 -19.63
CA GLU A 7 -38.66 11.92 -20.82
C GLU A 7 -37.28 12.55 -20.56
N SER A 8 -36.19 11.82 -20.81
CA SER A 8 -34.88 12.42 -21.09
C SER A 8 -33.93 11.46 -21.83
N GLY A 9 -33.48 11.86 -23.02
CA GLY A 9 -32.39 11.21 -23.75
C GLY A 9 -32.70 9.85 -24.39
N ASN A 10 -31.75 9.31 -25.18
CA ASN A 10 -31.79 8.02 -25.89
C ASN A 10 -31.90 6.79 -24.96
N ILE A 11 -32.88 6.77 -24.07
CA ILE A 11 -33.13 5.71 -23.10
C ILE A 11 -34.37 4.95 -23.59
N PRO A 12 -34.32 3.61 -23.69
CA PRO A 12 -35.50 2.83 -24.04
C PRO A 12 -36.64 3.15 -23.07
N LYS A 13 -37.81 3.47 -23.62
CA LYS A 13 -38.96 3.90 -22.82
C LYS A 13 -39.77 2.74 -22.26
N ARG A 14 -39.62 1.53 -22.81
CA ARG A 14 -40.41 0.34 -22.47
C ARG A 14 -39.50 -0.81 -22.11
N PHE A 15 -39.85 -1.47 -21.00
CA PHE A 15 -39.19 -2.67 -20.53
C PHE A 15 -40.23 -3.73 -20.22
N SER A 16 -39.93 -4.95 -20.65
CA SER A 16 -40.74 -6.11 -20.35
C SER A 16 -40.13 -6.83 -19.13
N MET A 17 -40.99 -7.19 -18.18
CA MET A 17 -40.60 -7.93 -16.98
C MET A 17 -40.90 -9.41 -17.15
N GLU A 18 -39.89 -10.25 -16.99
CA GLU A 18 -40.00 -11.71 -17.01
C GLU A 18 -39.92 -12.24 -15.58
N MET A 19 -40.90 -13.05 -15.18
CA MET A 19 -40.89 -13.67 -13.86
C MET A 19 -39.97 -14.90 -13.85
N SER A 20 -38.98 -14.92 -12.97
CA SER A 20 -38.12 -16.09 -12.79
C SER A 20 -38.91 -17.24 -12.16
N LYS A 21 -38.76 -18.46 -12.68
CA LYS A 21 -39.45 -19.66 -12.16
C LYS A 21 -38.68 -20.33 -11.02
N ASP A 22 -37.36 -20.16 -11.00
CA ASP A 22 -36.46 -20.79 -10.04
C ASP A 22 -36.15 -19.85 -8.88
N LEU A 23 -37.18 -19.57 -8.06
CA LEU A 23 -37.03 -18.68 -6.92
C LEU A 23 -36.47 -19.42 -5.70
N ILE A 24 -35.27 -19.03 -5.30
CA ILE A 24 -34.73 -19.41 -3.99
C ILE A 24 -35.44 -18.57 -2.91
N PRO A 25 -35.90 -19.16 -1.79
CA PRO A 25 -36.50 -18.39 -0.71
C PRO A 25 -35.56 -17.30 -0.19
N MET A 26 -35.97 -16.05 -0.30
CA MET A 26 -35.19 -14.89 0.15
C MET A 26 -36.05 -14.01 1.07
N ALA A 27 -35.40 -13.31 2.00
CA ALA A 27 -36.05 -12.35 2.90
C ALA A 27 -35.33 -11.00 2.81
N VAL A 28 -36.10 -9.93 3.03
CA VAL A 28 -35.61 -8.56 3.04
C VAL A 28 -35.49 -8.10 4.49
N PHE A 29 -34.33 -7.54 4.81
CA PHE A 29 -34.08 -6.85 6.06
C PHE A 29 -33.65 -5.42 5.76
N SER A 30 -34.00 -4.51 6.67
CA SER A 30 -33.59 -3.11 6.62
C SER A 30 -32.74 -2.80 7.85
N GLU A 31 -31.75 -1.95 7.67
CA GLU A 31 -30.93 -1.40 8.76
C GLU A 31 -31.14 0.11 8.79
N SER A 32 -31.55 0.63 9.94
CA SER A 32 -31.68 2.07 10.13
C SER A 32 -30.31 2.74 10.26
N SER A 33 -30.24 4.05 10.01
CA SER A 33 -29.01 4.83 10.24
C SER A 33 -28.52 4.82 11.69
N GLN A 34 -29.37 4.38 12.63
CA GLN A 34 -29.05 4.19 14.05
C GLN A 34 -28.60 2.74 14.37
N GLY A 35 -28.42 1.88 13.36
CA GLY A 35 -27.97 0.49 13.52
C GLY A 35 -29.07 -0.49 13.97
N LYS A 36 -30.35 -0.12 13.89
CA LYS A 36 -31.46 -1.03 14.22
C LYS A 36 -31.82 -1.86 13.00
N ILE A 37 -31.76 -3.18 13.13
CA ILE A 37 -32.14 -4.14 12.08
C ILE A 37 -33.61 -4.54 12.24
N SER A 38 -34.38 -4.55 11.14
CA SER A 38 -35.77 -5.00 11.07
C SER A 38 -35.98 -5.95 9.88
N MET A 39 -36.89 -6.93 10.01
CA MET A 39 -37.26 -7.84 8.91
C MET A 39 -38.51 -7.30 8.21
N GLU A 40 -38.39 -6.96 6.92
CA GLU A 40 -39.46 -6.35 6.12
C GLU A 40 -40.42 -7.40 5.53
N GLY A 41 -39.90 -8.56 5.13
CA GLY A 41 -40.73 -9.63 4.57
C GLY A 41 -39.97 -10.66 3.75
N LYS A 42 -40.73 -11.54 3.11
CA LYS A 42 -40.23 -12.59 2.22
C LYS A 42 -40.45 -12.19 0.76
N ILE A 43 -39.50 -12.53 -0.10
CA ILE A 43 -39.62 -12.32 -1.54
C ILE A 43 -40.46 -13.46 -2.11
N LEU A 44 -41.59 -13.11 -2.74
CA LEU A 44 -42.50 -14.06 -3.36
C LEU A 44 -42.15 -14.32 -4.84
N ASN A 45 -41.93 -13.24 -5.59
CA ASN A 45 -41.68 -13.29 -7.04
C ASN A 45 -40.41 -12.50 -7.36
N LYS A 46 -39.59 -13.03 -8.27
CA LYS A 46 -38.45 -12.33 -8.85
C LYS A 46 -38.79 -11.97 -10.30
N PHE A 47 -38.52 -10.72 -10.67
CA PHE A 47 -38.72 -10.22 -12.02
C PHE A 47 -37.40 -9.73 -12.61
N ASP A 48 -37.01 -10.27 -13.76
CA ASP A 48 -35.87 -9.80 -14.54
C ASP A 48 -36.37 -8.83 -15.61
N MET A 49 -35.78 -7.63 -15.65
CA MET A 49 -36.17 -6.58 -16.58
C MET A 49 -35.38 -6.68 -17.88
N LYS A 50 -36.05 -6.67 -19.03
CA LYS A 50 -35.45 -6.70 -20.36
C LYS A 50 -35.93 -5.53 -21.22
N PRO A 51 -35.07 -4.95 -22.08
CA PRO A 51 -35.49 -3.92 -23.02
C PRO A 51 -36.52 -4.48 -24.01
N HIS A 52 -37.56 -3.72 -24.31
CA HIS A 52 -38.59 -4.11 -25.26
C HIS A 52 -38.02 -4.13 -26.71
N PRO A 53 -38.39 -5.10 -27.58
CA PRO A 53 -37.78 -5.27 -28.91
C PRO A 53 -37.93 -4.04 -29.82
N GLU A 54 -39.03 -3.29 -29.70
CA GLU A 54 -39.26 -2.06 -30.46
C GLU A 54 -38.16 -0.99 -30.25
N ASN A 55 -37.51 -0.99 -29.07
CA ASN A 55 -36.47 -0.03 -28.70
C ASN A 55 -35.06 -0.67 -28.64
N LEU A 56 -34.86 -1.82 -29.27
CA LEU A 56 -33.59 -2.55 -29.16
C LEU A 56 -32.42 -1.80 -29.83
N GLU A 57 -32.67 -1.08 -30.91
CA GLU A 57 -31.60 -0.37 -31.65
C GLU A 57 -31.07 0.85 -30.87
N SER A 58 -31.95 1.63 -30.26
CA SER A 58 -31.55 2.73 -29.37
C SER A 58 -30.83 2.21 -28.12
N TYR A 59 -31.28 1.07 -27.56
CA TYR A 59 -30.59 0.41 -26.46
C TYR A 59 -29.17 -0.06 -26.85
N ARG A 60 -29.01 -0.67 -28.04
CA ARG A 60 -27.70 -1.09 -28.56
C ARG A 60 -26.74 0.09 -28.67
N LYS A 61 -27.20 1.21 -29.20
CA LYS A 61 -26.42 2.45 -29.28
C LYS A 61 -25.96 2.90 -27.89
N LEU A 62 -26.88 2.94 -26.92
CA LEU A 62 -26.59 3.30 -25.53
C LEU A 62 -25.54 2.37 -24.90
N CYS A 63 -25.64 1.05 -25.12
CA CYS A 63 -24.64 0.09 -24.64
C CYS A 63 -23.25 0.40 -25.21
N ARG A 64 -23.14 0.68 -26.53
CA ARG A 64 -21.86 1.03 -27.18
C ARG A 64 -21.29 2.34 -26.63
N GLU A 65 -22.12 3.36 -26.45
CA GLU A 65 -21.71 4.65 -25.87
C GLU A 65 -21.15 4.48 -24.46
N ARG A 66 -21.81 3.66 -23.62
CA ARG A 66 -21.31 3.33 -22.27
C ARG A 66 -19.97 2.61 -22.33
N THR A 67 -19.85 1.58 -23.17
CA THR A 67 -18.58 0.86 -23.34
C THR A 67 -17.48 1.81 -23.77
N GLN A 68 -17.71 2.65 -24.78
CA GLN A 68 -16.72 3.61 -25.26
C GLN A 68 -16.30 4.61 -24.17
N LYS A 69 -17.27 5.17 -23.43
CA LYS A 69 -17.01 6.11 -22.34
C LYS A 69 -16.11 5.51 -21.26
N TYR A 70 -16.37 4.27 -20.86
CA TYR A 70 -15.64 3.63 -19.76
C TYR A 70 -14.39 2.85 -20.20
N MET A 71 -14.30 2.43 -21.46
CA MET A 71 -13.10 1.78 -22.02
C MET A 71 -12.02 2.78 -22.45
N THR A 72 -12.37 4.06 -22.58
CA THR A 72 -11.38 5.11 -22.83
C THR A 72 -10.50 5.28 -21.60
N LYS A 73 -9.26 4.78 -21.67
CA LYS A 73 -8.28 4.94 -20.59
C LYS A 73 -7.99 6.42 -20.38
N THR A 74 -8.28 6.93 -19.19
CA THR A 74 -8.00 8.33 -18.83
C THR A 74 -6.50 8.60 -18.61
N ARG A 75 -5.74 7.55 -18.26
CA ARG A 75 -4.29 7.63 -18.10
C ARG A 75 -3.59 7.55 -19.45
N LYS A 76 -2.79 8.57 -19.77
CA LYS A 76 -1.86 8.55 -20.90
C LYS A 76 -0.57 7.88 -20.46
N ILE A 77 -0.22 6.76 -21.08
CA ILE A 77 1.14 6.19 -20.98
C ILE A 77 1.95 6.88 -22.07
N GLN A 78 2.95 7.66 -21.67
CA GLN A 78 3.91 8.23 -22.60
C GLN A 78 5.03 7.22 -22.80
N VAL A 79 5.23 6.76 -24.03
CA VAL A 79 6.43 6.00 -24.39
C VAL A 79 7.57 6.99 -24.52
N ILE A 80 8.65 6.78 -23.77
CA ILE A 80 9.85 7.60 -23.88
C ILE A 80 10.62 7.09 -25.11
N GLU A 81 10.46 7.75 -26.25
CA GLU A 81 11.05 7.33 -27.53
C GLU A 81 12.59 7.38 -27.53
N ASN A 82 13.18 8.27 -26.74
CA ASN A 82 14.63 8.53 -26.73
C ASN A 82 15.30 8.01 -25.45
N ASP A 83 15.20 6.71 -25.19
CA ASP A 83 15.92 6.03 -24.11
C ASP A 83 17.27 5.49 -24.61
N ASN A 84 18.28 6.35 -24.67
CA ASN A 84 19.65 5.96 -25.04
C ASN A 84 20.41 5.27 -23.89
N GLY A 85 19.72 4.79 -22.85
CA GLY A 85 20.30 4.08 -21.69
C GLY A 85 21.23 4.92 -20.81
N ALA A 86 21.47 6.20 -21.15
CA ALA A 86 22.34 7.11 -20.40
C ALA A 86 21.78 7.42 -19.00
N ARG A 87 20.45 7.41 -18.83
CA ARG A 87 19.77 7.64 -17.54
C ARG A 87 19.73 6.40 -16.63
N MET A 88 20.11 5.23 -17.15
CA MET A 88 20.07 3.96 -16.43
C MET A 88 21.44 3.48 -15.94
N ARG A 89 22.52 4.23 -16.24
CA ARG A 89 23.86 3.93 -15.73
C ARG A 89 24.08 4.66 -14.41
N PRO A 90 24.50 3.97 -13.34
CA PRO A 90 24.98 4.65 -12.14
C PRO A 90 26.18 5.51 -12.54
N MET A 91 26.10 6.83 -12.33
CA MET A 91 27.22 7.72 -12.56
C MET A 91 28.39 7.32 -11.65
N PRO A 92 29.56 6.94 -12.20
CA PRO A 92 30.73 6.65 -11.38
C PRO A 92 31.10 7.89 -10.55
N GLY A 93 31.03 7.77 -9.22
CA GLY A 93 31.43 8.84 -8.30
C GLY A 93 30.31 9.66 -7.62
N MET A 94 29.02 9.42 -7.91
CA MET A 94 27.90 10.19 -7.30
C MET A 94 27.13 9.43 -6.20
N MET A 95 27.78 8.53 -5.44
CA MET A 95 27.14 7.84 -4.32
C MET A 95 26.90 8.73 -3.07
N GLY A 96 27.06 10.06 -3.18
CA GLY A 96 27.03 10.98 -2.03
C GLY A 96 26.10 12.19 -2.11
N PHE A 97 25.51 12.55 -3.26
CA PHE A 97 24.91 13.89 -3.41
C PHE A 97 23.44 13.97 -3.84
N ILE A 98 22.73 12.85 -4.05
CA ILE A 98 21.27 12.91 -4.27
C ILE A 98 20.56 11.83 -3.46
N VAL A 99 20.21 12.17 -2.21
CA VAL A 99 19.14 11.50 -1.47
C VAL A 99 18.06 12.56 -1.25
N SER A 100 17.14 12.68 -2.21
CA SER A 100 15.85 13.32 -1.98
C SER A 100 14.85 12.24 -1.55
N GLY A 101 14.68 12.11 -0.24
CA GLY A 101 13.64 11.29 0.38
C GLY A 101 13.83 11.26 1.90
N PRO A 102 12.76 11.45 2.71
CA PRO A 102 12.86 11.20 4.14
C PRO A 102 13.07 9.70 4.33
N ASP A 103 13.82 9.30 5.34
CA ASP A 103 14.06 7.89 5.69
C ASP A 103 15.12 7.17 4.86
N LYS A 104 16.35 7.69 4.90
CA LYS A 104 17.53 6.81 4.84
C LYS A 104 18.32 6.95 6.13
N LYS A 105 18.18 5.92 6.98
CA LYS A 105 19.09 5.63 8.09
C LYS A 105 20.52 5.86 7.59
N LYS A 106 21.22 6.82 8.20
CA LYS A 106 22.66 6.96 8.05
C LYS A 106 23.28 5.65 8.50
N THR A 107 23.62 4.77 7.57
CA THR A 107 24.61 3.73 7.84
C THR A 107 25.88 4.47 8.22
N PRO A 108 26.42 4.28 9.44
CA PRO A 108 27.60 4.99 9.86
C PRO A 108 28.72 4.66 8.87
N THR A 109 29.21 5.74 8.26
CA THR A 109 30.49 5.83 7.59
C THR A 109 31.49 4.92 8.27
N LYS A 110 32.05 3.98 7.51
CA LYS A 110 33.33 3.32 7.71
C LYS A 110 34.07 3.89 8.92
N GLY A 111 33.84 3.30 10.09
CA GLY A 111 34.68 3.57 11.26
C GLY A 111 36.08 3.14 10.86
N SER A 112 37.06 4.01 11.05
CA SER A 112 38.45 3.63 10.95
C SER A 112 38.64 2.30 11.69
N GLU A 113 39.23 1.30 11.05
CA GLU A 113 39.88 0.22 11.78
C GLU A 113 41.09 0.81 12.51
N MET A 114 40.82 1.60 13.54
CA MET A 114 41.80 1.92 14.56
C MET A 114 41.97 0.65 15.35
N LYS A 115 43.14 0.00 15.21
CA LYS A 115 43.55 -1.10 16.07
C LYS A 115 43.49 -0.61 17.51
N ARG A 116 42.45 -1.01 18.25
CA ARG A 116 42.26 -0.64 19.65
C ARG A 116 43.31 -1.37 20.49
N THR A 117 44.19 -0.61 21.11
CA THR A 117 45.23 -1.15 22.01
C THR A 117 44.66 -1.26 23.42
N ARG A 118 44.95 -2.38 24.10
CA ARG A 118 44.54 -2.60 25.48
C ARG A 118 45.11 -1.50 26.39
N ARG A 119 44.26 -0.92 27.26
CA ARG A 119 44.69 0.05 28.27
C ARG A 119 45.21 -0.63 29.52
N ASP A 120 45.99 0.09 30.31
CA ASP A 120 46.52 -0.40 31.57
C ASP A 120 45.39 -0.73 32.56
N ARG A 121 45.62 -1.71 33.43
CA ARG A 121 44.58 -2.21 34.35
C ARG A 121 44.15 -1.15 35.35
N GLY A 122 45.08 -0.36 35.89
CA GLY A 122 44.75 0.66 36.89
C GLY A 122 43.87 1.77 36.31
N GLU A 123 44.18 2.21 35.09
CA GLU A 123 43.42 3.24 34.37
C GLU A 123 42.00 2.77 34.01
N MET A 124 41.86 1.49 33.64
CA MET A 124 40.57 0.89 33.29
C MET A 124 39.61 0.78 34.48
N GLU A 125 40.14 0.44 35.66
CA GLU A 125 39.35 0.36 36.89
C GLU A 125 38.82 1.75 37.28
N GLU A 126 39.65 2.79 37.21
CA GLU A 126 39.22 4.18 37.49
C GLU A 126 38.12 4.66 36.53
N ILE A 127 38.26 4.37 35.24
CA ILE A 127 37.25 4.73 34.23
C ILE A 127 35.94 3.98 34.48
N MET A 128 35.99 2.68 34.80
CA MET A 128 34.80 1.89 35.10
C MET A 128 34.04 2.43 36.31
N PHE A 129 34.74 2.77 37.40
CA PHE A 129 34.08 3.34 38.57
C PHE A 129 33.35 4.65 38.24
N LYS A 130 33.98 5.56 37.48
CA LYS A 130 33.33 6.81 37.03
C LYS A 130 32.12 6.56 36.11
N LEU A 131 32.17 5.55 35.25
CA LEU A 131 31.04 5.21 34.36
C LEU A 131 29.85 4.68 35.16
N PHE A 132 30.08 3.80 36.14
CA PHE A 132 29.02 3.24 36.98
C PHE A 132 28.48 4.21 38.03
N GLU A 133 29.27 5.21 38.44
CA GLU A 133 28.74 6.37 39.19
C GLU A 133 27.71 7.16 38.36
N ARG A 134 27.91 7.27 37.04
CA ARG A 134 27.00 8.02 36.15
C ARG A 134 25.68 7.31 35.92
N GLN A 135 25.69 5.98 35.81
CA GLN A 135 24.48 5.17 35.73
C GLN A 135 24.76 3.73 36.19
N PRO A 136 23.81 3.09 36.90
CA PRO A 136 24.03 1.77 37.50
C PRO A 136 24.08 0.64 36.47
N ASN A 137 23.49 0.82 35.28
CA ASN A 137 23.41 -0.21 34.24
C ASN A 137 23.97 0.31 32.92
N TRP A 138 24.87 -0.48 32.32
CA TRP A 138 25.47 -0.20 31.02
C TRP A 138 25.35 -1.40 30.09
N THR A 139 25.11 -1.17 28.80
CA THR A 139 25.20 -2.24 27.80
C THR A 139 26.65 -2.46 27.38
N LEU A 140 26.99 -3.71 27.05
CA LEU A 140 28.36 -4.07 26.66
C LEU A 140 28.91 -3.20 25.51
N LYS A 141 28.07 -2.93 24.49
CA LYS A 141 28.44 -2.06 23.35
C LYS A 141 28.81 -0.63 23.77
N GLN A 142 28.11 -0.07 24.75
CA GLN A 142 28.40 1.27 25.26
C GLN A 142 29.70 1.29 26.05
N LEU A 143 29.95 0.27 26.88
CA LEU A 143 31.21 0.16 27.62
C LEU A 143 32.41 0.06 26.69
N ILE A 144 32.31 -0.73 25.62
CA ILE A 144 33.36 -0.86 24.59
C ILE A 144 33.64 0.47 23.90
N GLN A 145 32.60 1.26 23.63
CA GLN A 145 32.74 2.57 22.98
C GLN A 145 33.36 3.62 23.91
N GLU A 146 32.95 3.66 25.19
CA GLU A 146 33.46 4.63 26.17
C GLU A 146 34.88 4.29 26.63
N THR A 147 35.21 3.00 26.75
CA THR A 147 36.54 2.55 27.22
C THR A 147 37.54 2.29 26.09
N ASP A 148 37.08 2.33 24.83
CA ASP A 148 37.86 2.03 23.63
C ASP A 148 38.68 0.71 23.72
N GLN A 149 38.18 -0.26 24.50
CA GLN A 149 38.79 -1.59 24.64
C GLN A 149 38.29 -2.55 23.55
N PRO A 150 39.12 -3.53 23.11
CA PRO A 150 38.65 -4.60 22.25
C PRO A 150 37.70 -5.55 23.02
N GLU A 151 36.70 -6.12 22.31
CA GLU A 151 35.73 -7.07 22.87
C GLU A 151 36.36 -8.37 23.38
N ILE A 152 37.52 -8.74 22.82
CA ILE A 152 38.19 -10.00 23.07
C ILE A 152 39.58 -9.67 23.61
N LEU A 153 39.94 -10.21 24.78
CA LEU A 153 41.34 -10.24 25.22
C LEU A 153 42.12 -11.04 24.17
N PRO A 154 43.10 -10.44 23.46
CA PRO A 154 43.92 -11.20 22.54
C PRO A 154 44.68 -12.24 23.38
N MET A 155 44.21 -13.49 23.35
CA MET A 155 44.97 -14.61 23.88
C MET A 155 46.25 -14.65 23.08
N MET A 156 47.39 -14.61 23.77
CA MET A 156 48.69 -14.90 23.16
C MET A 156 48.55 -16.24 22.44
N LYS A 157 48.63 -16.22 21.10
CA LYS A 157 48.80 -17.43 20.31
C LYS A 157 50.18 -17.97 20.70
N TYR A 158 50.20 -19.09 21.42
CA TYR A 158 51.40 -19.89 21.62
C TYR A 158 51.88 -20.46 20.29
#